data_AF-R0N6D9-F1
#
_entry.id   AF-R0N6D9-F1
#
_cell.length_a   1.000
_cell.length_b   1.000
_cell.length_c   1.000
_cell.angle_alpha   90.00
_cell.angle_beta   90.00
_cell.angle_gamma   90.00
#
_symmetry.space_group_name_H-M   'P 1'
#
loop_
_entity.id
_entity.type
_entity.pdbx_description
1 polymer ?
#
loop_
_entity_poly.entity_id
_entity_poly.type
_entity_poly.pdbx_seq_one_letter_code
_entity_poly.pdbx_strand_id
1 'polypeptide(L)' 'MRHKFQQVLDKIHDFLNGHEEPDQTESNSLTATIEEAIQKQTAVHLILSETSFTGDIIKYDQQRQQIIVKKFC' A
#
# COMPACT_ATOMS: atom_id res chain seq x y z
N MET A 1 27.70 -0.26 28.46
CA MET A 1 26.90 0.93 28.82
C MET A 1 26.97 2.06 27.78
N ARG A 2 28.13 2.41 27.20
CA ARG A 2 28.24 3.49 26.17
C ARG A 2 27.51 3.22 24.85
N HIS A 3 27.44 1.96 24.41
CA HIS A 3 26.85 1.59 23.12
C HIS A 3 25.32 1.83 23.03
N LYS A 4 24.60 1.64 24.14
CA LYS A 4 23.15 1.87 24.18
C LYS A 4 22.82 3.37 24.19
N PHE A 5 23.68 4.18 24.79
CA PHE A 5 23.54 5.63 24.77
C PHE A 5 23.72 6.20 23.37
N GLN A 6 24.67 5.67 22.61
CA GLN A 6 24.88 6.06 21.22
C GLN A 6 23.65 5.77 20.36
N GLN A 7 23.06 4.58 20.50
CA GLN A 7 21.83 4.20 19.76
C GLN A 7 20.63 5.12 20.04
N VAL A 8 20.53 5.65 21.27
CA VAL A 8 19.45 6.59 21.63
C VAL A 8 19.73 7.98 21.06
N LEU A 9 20.99 8.43 21.08
CA LEU A 9 21.39 9.71 20.48
C LEU A 9 21.19 9.71 18.97
N ASP A 10 21.54 8.60 18.30
CA ASP A 10 21.38 8.45 16.86
C ASP A 10 19.88 8.52 16.48
N LYS A 11 19.00 7.85 17.24
CA LYS A 11 17.54 7.94 17.05
C LYS A 11 16.97 9.35 17.25
N ILE A 12 17.46 10.10 18.24
CA ILE A 12 17.01 11.48 18.49
C ILE A 12 17.47 12.38 17.35
N HIS A 13 18.69 12.17 16.85
CA HIS A 13 19.22 12.92 15.72
C HIS A 13 18.44 12.64 14.43
N ASP A 14 18.09 11.38 14.16
CA ASP A 14 17.25 11.00 13.02
C ASP A 14 15.85 11.62 13.11
N PHE A 15 15.27 11.67 14.32
CA PHE A 15 13.98 12.32 14.58
C PHE A 15 14.00 13.83 14.38
N LEU A 16 15.05 14.51 14.85
CA LEU A 16 15.21 15.96 14.70
C LEU A 16 15.53 16.38 13.25
N ASN A 17 16.19 15.52 12.49
CA ASN A 17 16.53 15.77 11.09
C ASN A 17 15.38 15.49 10.13
N GLY A 18 14.20 15.08 10.63
CA GLY A 18 12.97 15.06 9.84
C GLY A 18 13.05 14.16 8.61
N HIS A 19 13.73 13.01 8.71
CA HIS A 19 13.61 11.99 7.68
C HIS A 19 12.26 11.27 7.89
N GLU A 20 11.18 11.87 7.39
CA GLU A 20 10.02 11.09 6.95
C GLU A 20 10.48 10.30 5.73
N GLU A 21 11.11 9.14 5.96
CA GLU A 21 10.98 8.08 4.96
C GLU A 21 9.49 7.88 4.73
N PRO A 22 8.99 7.92 3.48
CA PRO A 22 7.60 7.61 3.23
C PRO A 22 7.37 6.20 3.79
N ASP A 23 6.42 6.06 4.70
CA ASP A 23 6.16 4.83 5.43
C ASP A 23 5.79 3.72 4.42
N GLN A 24 6.81 2.97 3.98
CA GLN A 24 6.67 1.92 2.97
C GLN A 24 5.78 0.79 3.48
N THR A 25 5.52 0.74 4.78
CA THR A 25 4.69 -0.25 5.46
C THR A 25 3.23 -0.19 4.98
N GLU A 26 2.66 1.00 4.83
CA GLU A 26 1.27 1.20 4.39
C GLU A 26 1.10 0.86 2.88
N SER A 27 2.08 1.25 2.06
CA SER A 27 2.09 0.93 0.62
C SER A 27 2.20 -0.57 0.34
N ASN A 28 2.93 -1.30 1.19
CA ASN A 28 3.02 -2.76 1.13
C ASN A 28 1.69 -3.43 1.49
N SER A 29 0.95 -2.88 2.45
CA SER A 29 -0.35 -3.41 2.91
C SER A 29 -1.43 -3.34 1.81
N LEU A 30 -1.54 -2.21 1.11
CA LEU A 30 -2.52 -2.06 0.03
C LEU A 30 -2.21 -2.96 -1.17
N THR A 31 -0.93 -3.03 -1.56
CA THR A 31 -0.48 -3.89 -2.67
C THR A 31 -0.78 -5.36 -2.38
N ALA A 32 -0.46 -5.82 -1.17
CA ALA A 32 -0.76 -7.19 -0.73
C ALA A 32 -2.26 -7.49 -0.76
N THR A 33 -3.10 -6.53 -0.35
CA THR A 33 -4.56 -6.66 -0.37
C THR A 33 -5.08 -6.81 -1.81
N ILE A 34 -4.54 -6.04 -2.75
CA ILE A 34 -4.90 -6.14 -4.18
C ILE A 34 -4.47 -7.49 -4.76
N GLU A 35 -3.25 -7.93 -4.45
CA GLU A 35 -2.74 -9.23 -4.88
C GLU A 35 -3.58 -10.39 -4.33
N GLU A 36 -3.98 -10.32 -3.07
CA GLU A 36 -4.87 -11.29 -2.43
C GLU A 36 -6.25 -11.32 -3.11
N ALA A 37 -6.82 -10.17 -3.42
CA ALA A 37 -8.10 -10.08 -4.13
C ALA A 37 -8.03 -10.70 -5.54
N ILE A 38 -6.91 -10.51 -6.25
CA ILE A 38 -6.66 -11.16 -7.55
C ILE A 38 -6.54 -12.69 -7.36
N GLN A 39 -5.74 -13.14 -6.40
CA GLN A 39 -5.49 -14.57 -6.17
C GLN A 39 -6.76 -15.33 -5.78
N LYS A 40 -7.58 -14.73 -4.90
CA LYS A 40 -8.82 -15.33 -4.43
C LYS A 40 -9.99 -15.10 -5.38
N GLN A 41 -9.79 -14.33 -6.45
CA GLN A 41 -10.84 -13.88 -7.35
C GLN A 41 -12.02 -13.27 -6.56
N THR A 42 -11.68 -12.40 -5.61
CA THR A 42 -12.64 -11.74 -4.75
C THR A 42 -13.37 -10.65 -5.53
N ALA A 43 -14.70 -10.69 -5.52
CA ALA A 43 -15.50 -9.62 -6.09
C ALA A 43 -15.29 -8.30 -5.33
N VAL A 44 -14.98 -7.23 -6.06
CA VAL A 44 -14.80 -5.89 -5.53
C VAL A 44 -15.89 -4.95 -6.03
N HIS A 45 -16.27 -3.99 -5.19
CA HIS A 45 -17.16 -2.90 -5.58
C HIS A 45 -16.33 -1.63 -5.78
N LEU A 46 -16.34 -1.09 -7.00
CA LEU A 46 -15.55 0.08 -7.38
C LEU A 46 -16.47 1.28 -7.48
N ILE A 47 -16.08 2.38 -6.83
CA ILE A 47 -16.78 3.65 -6.85
C ILE A 47 -15.87 4.66 -7.56
N LEU A 48 -16.35 5.17 -8.69
CA LEU A 48 -15.68 6.17 -9.50
C LEU A 48 -16.61 7.36 -9.71
N SER A 49 -16.36 8.43 -8.96
CA SER A 49 -17.21 9.64 -8.95
C SER A 49 -18.68 9.26 -8.70
N GLU A 50 -19.58 9.58 -9.63
CA GLU A 50 -21.02 9.31 -9.53
C GLU A 50 -21.43 7.91 -10.03
N THR A 51 -20.46 7.04 -10.33
CA THR A 51 -20.71 5.71 -10.87
C THR A 51 -20.08 4.64 -10.00
N SER A 52 -20.72 3.48 -9.94
CA SER A 52 -20.12 2.30 -9.33
C SER A 52 -20.40 1.06 -10.14
N PHE A 53 -19.55 0.06 -9.98
CA PHE A 53 -19.76 -1.26 -10.55
C PHE A 53 -19.08 -2.33 -9.71
N THR A 54 -19.54 -3.56 -9.87
CA THR A 54 -18.93 -4.73 -9.23
C THR A 54 -18.17 -5.53 -10.27
N GLY A 55 -16.97 -5.97 -9.90
CA GLY A 55 -16.05 -6.66 -10.80
C GLY A 55 -15.02 -7.48 -10.06
N ASP A 56 -14.21 -8.24 -10.80
CA ASP A 56 -13.04 -8.94 -10.27
C ASP A 56 -11.80 -8.16 -10.72
N ILE A 57 -10.87 -7.92 -9.81
CA ILE A 57 -9.54 -7.41 -10.20
C ILE A 57 -8.81 -8.56 -10.89
N ILE A 58 -8.47 -8.38 -12.17
CA ILE A 58 -7.77 -9.41 -12.95
C ILE A 58 -6.27 -9.16 -13.04
N LYS A 59 -5.82 -7.93 -12.79
CA LYS A 59 -4.41 -7.55 -12.81
C LYS A 59 -4.17 -6.23 -12.08
N TYR A 60 -3.01 -6.12 -11.45
CA TYR A 60 -2.44 -4.87 -10.95
C TYR A 60 -1.15 -4.54 -11.71
N ASP A 61 -1.10 -3.38 -12.36
CA ASP A 61 0.09 -2.81 -13.00
C ASP A 61 0.77 -1.86 -12.02
N GLN A 62 1.80 -2.36 -11.32
CA GLN A 62 2.54 -1.62 -10.31
C GLN A 62 3.30 -0.42 -10.89
N GLN A 63 3.77 -0.50 -12.14
CA GLN A 63 4.52 0.61 -12.77
C GLN A 63 3.62 1.81 -13.04
N ARG A 64 2.37 1.55 -13.43
CA ARG A 64 1.38 2.58 -13.74
C ARG A 64 0.46 2.90 -12.57
N GLN A 65 0.56 2.14 -11.48
CA GLN A 65 -0.38 2.15 -10.35
C GLN A 65 -1.85 2.01 -10.80
N GLN A 66 -2.11 1.05 -11.69
CA GLN A 66 -3.43 0.81 -12.28
C GLN A 66 -3.93 -0.60 -12.00
N ILE A 67 -5.21 -0.72 -11.62
CA ILE A 67 -5.91 -2.01 -11.58
C ILE A 67 -6.74 -2.21 -12.84
N ILE A 68 -6.78 -3.45 -13.33
CA ILE A 68 -7.61 -3.86 -14.44
C ILE A 68 -8.72 -4.74 -13.87
N VAL A 69 -9.95 -4.39 -14.17
CA VAL A 69 -11.13 -5.01 -13.58
C VAL A 69 -12.04 -5.56 -14.67
N LYS A 70 -12.46 -6.81 -14.52
CA LYS A 70 -13.51 -7.40 -15.35
C LYS A 70 -14.87 -7.07 -14.73
N LYS A 71 -15.60 -6.14 -15.35
CA LYS A 71 -16.99 -5.80 -14.95
C LYS A 71 -17.94 -6.96 -15.28
N PHE A 72 -18.88 -7.26 -14.39
CA PHE A 72 -19.94 -8.23 -14.65
C PHE A 72 -21.36 -7.74 -14.33
N CYS A 73 -21.54 -6.69 -13.52
CA CYS A 73 -22.82 -6.03 -13.25
C CYS A 73 -22.69 -4.51 -13.45
#